data_AF-A0A2K3KI04-F1
#
_entry.id   AF-A0A2K3KI04-F1
#
_cell.length_a   1.000
_cell.length_b   1.000
_cell.length_c   1.000
_cell.angle_alpha   90.00
_cell.angle_beta   90.00
_cell.angle_gamma   90.00
#
_symmetry.space_group_name_H-M   'P 1'
#
loop_
_entity.id
_entity.type
_entity.pdbx_description
1 polymer ?
#
loop_
_entity_poly.entity_id
_entity_poly.type
_entity_poly.pdbx_seq_one_letter_code
_entity_poly.pdbx_strand_id
1 'polypeptide(L)'
;MEMVEGERSNRSEGRNKYTLQPSRINNEDILLCVDIDPQSMAEMKGATGPNGRPLARLDAIKQAIILFVNAKLTINPQHRFAFATLSNSVTW
;
A
#
# COMPACT_ATOMS: atom_id res chain seq x y z
N MET A 1 33.78 31.48 39.57
CA MET A 1 33.00 32.26 38.58
C MET A 1 32.50 31.27 37.56
N GLU A 2 31.46 30.53 37.94
CA GLU A 2 30.04 30.83 37.69
C GLU A 2 29.60 30.16 36.38
N MET A 3 28.91 29.04 36.54
CA MET A 3 28.15 28.40 35.47
C MET A 3 26.94 29.29 35.18
N VAL A 4 26.66 29.55 33.90
CA VAL A 4 25.37 30.06 33.46
C VAL A 4 24.65 28.93 32.74
N GLU A 5 23.66 28.36 33.41
CA GLU A 5 22.66 27.47 32.85
C GLU A 5 21.74 28.25 31.91
N GLY A 6 21.67 27.84 30.64
CA GLY A 6 20.62 28.21 29.71
C GLY A 6 19.62 27.06 29.60
N GLU A 7 18.56 27.10 30.40
CA GLU A 7 17.46 26.15 30.34
C GLU A 7 16.64 26.24 29.03
N ARG A 8 16.29 25.05 28.53
CA ARG A 8 15.03 24.67 27.85
C ARG A 8 14.67 25.33 26.52
N SER A 9 14.75 24.49 25.49
CA SER A 9 13.53 23.92 24.89
C SER A 9 13.95 22.82 23.91
N ASN A 10 14.41 21.68 24.44
CA ASN A 10 14.40 20.47 23.63
C ASN A 10 12.94 20.06 23.53
N ARG A 11 12.24 20.59 22.52
CA ARG A 11 10.95 20.07 22.09
C ARG A 11 11.23 18.63 21.68
N SER A 12 11.05 17.73 22.64
CA SER A 12 10.86 16.32 22.37
C SER A 12 9.58 16.20 21.56
N GLU A 13 9.68 16.51 20.26
CA GLU A 13 8.78 15.95 19.28
C GLU A 13 9.04 14.46 19.32
N GLY A 14 8.27 13.79 20.18
CA GLY A 14 8.14 12.35 20.23
C GLY A 14 7.69 11.90 18.85
N ARG A 15 8.65 11.67 17.95
CA ARG A 15 8.48 10.83 16.79
C ARG A 15 8.26 9.44 17.37
N ASN A 16 7.00 9.13 17.66
CA ASN A 16 6.53 7.77 17.86
C ASN A 16 6.86 7.03 16.56
N LYS A 17 8.09 6.51 16.49
CA LYS A 17 8.52 5.62 15.42
C LYS A 17 7.61 4.41 15.57
N TYR A 18 6.71 4.24 14.61
CA TYR A 18 5.88 3.05 14.53
C TYR A 18 6.82 1.86 14.39
N THR A 19 6.98 1.10 15.46
CA THR A 19 7.79 -0.12 15.51
C THR A 19 6.82 -1.27 15.49
N LEU A 20 6.88 -2.09 14.44
CA LEU A 20 6.12 -3.32 14.36
C LEU A 20 6.62 -4.29 15.43
N GLN A 21 5.69 -4.89 16.16
CA GLN A 21 6.02 -5.96 17.09
C GLN A 21 6.60 -7.14 16.31
N PRO A 22 7.72 -7.74 16.73
CA PRO A 22 8.22 -8.96 16.12
C PRO A 22 7.13 -10.03 16.19
N SER A 23 6.62 -10.44 15.03
CA SER A 23 5.63 -11.50 14.90
C SER A 23 6.16 -12.55 13.93
N ARG A 24 5.71 -13.79 14.10
CA ARG A 24 6.01 -14.85 13.13
C ARG A 24 5.28 -14.55 11.84
N ILE A 25 6.00 -14.69 10.73
CA ILE A 25 5.39 -14.65 9.40
C ILE A 25 4.60 -15.95 9.24
N ASN A 26 3.27 -15.84 9.14
CA ASN A 26 2.37 -16.96 8.91
C ASN A 26 1.98 -17.03 7.45
N ASN A 27 1.47 -18.19 7.03
CA ASN A 27 0.81 -18.32 5.74
C ASN A 27 -0.52 -17.56 5.79
N GLU A 28 -0.87 -16.89 4.70
CA GLU A 28 -2.10 -16.10 4.61
C GLU A 28 -2.82 -16.47 3.30
N ASP A 29 -4.14 -16.50 3.38
CA ASP A 29 -5.03 -16.60 2.23
C ASP A 29 -5.64 -15.22 1.99
N ILE A 30 -5.27 -14.60 0.87
CA ILE A 30 -5.60 -13.20 0.59
C ILE A 30 -6.57 -13.14 -0.58
N LEU A 31 -7.78 -12.65 -0.31
CA LEU A 31 -8.79 -12.36 -1.34
C LEU A 31 -8.72 -10.88 -1.73
N LEU A 32 -8.42 -10.62 -3.01
CA LEU A 32 -8.46 -9.28 -3.59
C LEU A 32 -9.77 -9.09 -4.34
N CYS A 33 -10.66 -8.27 -3.79
CA CYS A 33 -11.88 -7.82 -4.46
C CYS A 33 -11.60 -6.53 -5.23
N VAL A 34 -11.74 -6.56 -6.55
CA VAL A 34 -11.44 -5.43 -7.44
C VAL A 34 -12.74 -4.90 -8.02
N ASP A 35 -13.05 -3.64 -7.71
CA ASP A 35 -14.13 -2.90 -8.37
C ASP A 35 -13.75 -2.60 -9.82
N ILE A 36 -14.58 -3.09 -10.76
CA ILE A 36 -14.40 -2.94 -12.20
C ILE A 36 -15.51 -2.09 -12.85
N ASP A 37 -16.25 -1.32 -12.07
CA ASP A 37 -17.28 -0.43 -12.61
C ASP A 37 -16.69 0.62 -13.57
N PRO A 38 -17.49 1.23 -14.45
CA PRO A 38 -16.99 2.18 -15.47
C PRO A 38 -16.14 3.33 -14.92
N GLN A 39 -16.32 3.72 -13.65
CA GLN A 39 -15.48 4.72 -12.97
C GLN A 39 -14.02 4.27 -12.79
N SER A 40 -13.76 2.96 -12.75
CA SER A 40 -12.41 2.40 -12.71
C SER A 40 -11.63 2.65 -14.02
N MET A 41 -12.33 2.88 -15.12
CA MET A 41 -11.72 3.18 -16.43
C MET A 41 -11.38 4.66 -16.61
N ALA A 42 -11.87 5.54 -15.74
CA ALA A 42 -11.56 6.96 -15.84
C ALA A 42 -10.09 7.26 -15.48
N GLU A 43 -9.54 8.25 -16.16
CA GLU A 43 -8.15 8.65 -16.03
C GLU A 43 -7.85 9.28 -14.67
N MET A 44 -6.68 8.96 -14.13
CA MET A 44 -6.18 9.57 -12.91
C MET A 44 -5.56 10.94 -13.21
N LYS A 45 -6.04 11.98 -12.53
CA LYS A 45 -5.44 13.32 -12.61
C LYS A 45 -4.04 13.29 -12.00
N GLY A 46 -3.04 13.71 -12.77
CA GLY A 46 -1.66 13.85 -12.29
C GLY A 46 -0.85 12.54 -12.25
N ALA A 47 -1.41 11.41 -12.70
CA ALA A 47 -0.66 10.17 -12.87
C ALA A 47 -0.46 9.91 -14.37
N THR A 48 0.79 9.91 -14.81
CA THR A 48 1.17 9.48 -16.15
C THR A 48 1.71 8.06 -16.08
N GLY A 49 1.18 7.19 -16.94
CA GLY A 49 1.72 5.85 -17.15
C GLY A 49 3.08 5.91 -17.85
N PRO A 50 3.68 4.73 -18.09
CA PRO A 50 4.91 4.63 -18.87
C PRO A 50 4.79 5.40 -20.19
N ASN A 51 5.81 6.20 -20.52
CA ASN A 51 5.85 7.04 -21.72
C ASN A 51 4.83 8.18 -21.75
N GLY A 52 4.35 8.65 -20.60
CA GLY A 52 3.47 9.82 -20.52
C GLY A 52 2.02 9.56 -20.92
N ARG A 53 1.63 8.30 -21.11
CA ARG A 53 0.25 7.94 -21.49
C ARG A 53 -0.71 8.19 -20.32
N PRO A 54 -1.95 8.63 -20.57
CA PRO A 54 -2.97 8.67 -19.54
C PRO A 54 -3.14 7.29 -18.90
N LEU A 55 -3.26 7.27 -17.58
CA LEU A 55 -3.39 6.04 -16.80
C LEU A 55 -4.81 5.94 -16.24
N ALA A 56 -5.54 4.89 -16.61
CA ALA A 56 -6.82 4.59 -15.97
C ALA A 56 -6.60 4.14 -14.53
N ARG A 57 -7.56 4.38 -13.64
CA ARG A 57 -7.50 3.91 -12.24
C ARG A 57 -7.28 2.40 -12.16
N LEU A 58 -7.96 1.64 -13.02
CA LEU A 58 -7.84 0.19 -13.07
C LEU A 58 -6.42 -0.26 -13.44
N ASP A 59 -5.71 0.48 -14.29
CA ASP A 59 -4.33 0.16 -14.65
C ASP A 59 -3.39 0.42 -13.46
N ALA A 60 -3.59 1.52 -12.72
CA ALA A 60 -2.85 1.77 -11.49
C ALA A 60 -3.11 0.69 -10.42
N ILE A 61 -4.37 0.28 -10.26
CA ILE A 61 -4.77 -0.79 -9.34
C ILE A 61 -4.07 -2.10 -9.72
N LYS A 62 -4.06 -2.48 -11.00
CA LYS A 62 -3.34 -3.68 -11.48
C LYS A 62 -1.86 -3.63 -11.12
N GLN A 63 -1.19 -2.49 -11.35
CA GLN A 63 0.23 -2.35 -11.00
C GLN A 63 0.47 -2.45 -9.50
N ALA A 64 -0.39 -1.84 -8.68
CA ALA A 64 -0.31 -1.93 -7.23
C ALA A 64 -0.50 -3.37 -6.73
N ILE A 65 -1.46 -4.09 -7.30
CA ILE A 65 -1.72 -5.51 -6.98
C ILE A 65 -0.50 -6.37 -7.35
N ILE A 66 0.08 -6.18 -8.54
CA ILE A 66 1.28 -6.92 -8.96
C ILE A 66 2.42 -6.69 -7.97
N LEU A 67 2.68 -5.43 -7.59
CA LEU A 67 3.71 -5.11 -6.61
C LEU A 67 3.42 -5.77 -5.25
N PHE A 68 2.18 -5.66 -4.77
CA PHE A 68 1.75 -6.23 -3.50
C PHE A 68 1.93 -7.75 -3.44
N VAL A 69 1.46 -8.47 -4.47
CA VAL A 69 1.56 -9.93 -4.55
C VAL A 69 3.02 -10.37 -4.56
N ASN A 70 3.86 -9.74 -5.40
CA ASN A 70 5.27 -10.08 -5.46
C ASN A 70 6.00 -9.78 -4.15
N ALA A 71 5.69 -8.67 -3.48
CA ALA A 71 6.27 -8.33 -2.19
C ALA A 71 5.88 -9.37 -1.12
N LYS A 72 4.61 -9.77 -1.06
CA LYS A 72 4.13 -10.80 -0.13
C LYS A 72 4.78 -12.14 -0.41
N LEU A 73 4.83 -12.60 -1.67
CA LEU A 73 5.49 -13.86 -2.03
C LEU A 73 6.99 -13.87 -1.74
N THR A 74 7.65 -12.72 -1.85
CA THR A 74 9.07 -12.57 -1.46
C THR A 74 9.26 -12.74 0.05
N ILE A 75 8.30 -12.28 0.87
CA ILE A 75 8.31 -12.43 2.33
C ILE A 75 8.03 -13.88 2.74
N ASN A 76 7.04 -14.52 2.10
CA ASN A 76 6.66 -15.90 2.34
C ASN A 76 6.01 -16.51 1.08
N PRO A 77 6.68 -17.48 0.43
CA PRO A 77 6.17 -18.08 -0.80
C PRO A 77 4.95 -18.99 -0.59
N GLN A 78 4.58 -19.29 0.65
CA GLN A 78 3.37 -20.05 0.99
C GLN A 78 2.10 -19.18 1.13
N HIS A 79 2.18 -17.86 0.92
CA HIS A 79 0.98 -17.04 0.78
C HIS A 79 0.18 -17.45 -0.46
N ARG A 80 -1.15 -17.51 -0.33
CA ARG A 80 -2.07 -17.84 -1.41
C ARG A 80 -2.96 -16.64 -1.72
N PHE A 81 -3.29 -16.49 -3.00
CA PHE A 81 -4.06 -15.35 -3.50
C PHE A 81 -5.26 -15.83 -4.30
N ALA A 82 -6.37 -15.12 -4.16
CA ALA A 82 -7.53 -15.23 -5.02
C ALA A 82 -7.99 -13.83 -5.43
N PHE A 83 -8.61 -13.74 -6.59
CA PHE A 83 -9.15 -12.49 -7.12
C PHE A 83 -10.65 -12.64 -7.30
N ALA A 84 -11.38 -11.57 -7.02
CA ALA A 84 -12.77 -11.45 -7.36
C ALA A 84 -13.00 -10.07 -8.00
N THR A 85 -13.85 -10.01 -9.02
CA THR A 85 -14.27 -8.72 -9.58
C THR A 85 -15.65 -8.34 -9.07
N LEU A 86 -15.83 -7.06 -8.78
CA LEU A 86 -17.07 -6.47 -8.31
C LEU A 86 -17.61 -5.54 -9.40
N SER A 87 -18.82 -5.82 -9.89
CA SER A 87 -19.63 -4.89 -10.68
C SER A 87 -21.10 -5.12 -10.31
N ASN A 88 -22.00 -5.30 -11.27
CA ASN A 88 -23.41 -5.67 -11.03
C ASN A 88 -23.56 -6.99 -10.23
N SER A 89 -22.53 -7.84 -10.24
CA SER A 89 -22.43 -9.06 -9.44
C SER A 89 -20.96 -9.33 -9.09
N VAL A 90 -20.74 -10.25 -8.16
CA VAL A 90 -19.41 -10.76 -7.83
C VAL A 90 -19.04 -11.92 -8.75
N THR A 91 -17.83 -11.93 -9.28
CA THR A 91 -17.26 -13.06 -10.05
C THR A 91 -15.86 -13.40 -9.54
N TRP A 92 -15.45 -14.67 -9.68
CA TRP A 92 -14.15 -15.20 -9.25
C TRP A 92 -13.24 -15.45 -10.46
#